data_AF-A0A9D6E3I1-F1
#
_entry.id   AF-A0A9D6E3I1-F1
#
_cell.length_a   1.000
_cell.length_b   1.000
_cell.length_c   1.000
_cell.angle_alpha   90.00
_cell.angle_beta   90.00
_cell.angle_gamma   90.00
#
_symmetry.space_group_name_H-M   'P 1'
#
loop_
_entity.id
_entity.type
_entity.pdbx_description
1 polymer ?
#
loop_
_entity_poly.entity_id
_entity_poly.type
_entity_poly.pdbx_seq_one_letter_code
_entity_poly.pdbx_strand_id
1 'polypeptide(L)'
;MNGAKRDYYKIMGVAPIGTQEEIKKAYRLASKKYHPDLNPDLKIWSDEKMRELVEAYEILNDVDKRRAYDHQPHFQLKTKRKNPPPGSDTKESSRQFTKPTFRREVSLLDRIFAPFTKKSGSGDSPGRVDPKAADTHFTLGLSLSGNDSFLDQAINEFKLCVKFDPSHVEALYNLGIICYRKGMFEESLINFQKVLNVTKEDQYARRMVGLLREDY
;
A
#
# COMPACT_ATOMS: atom_id res chain seq x y z
N MET A 1 -6.60 7.12 25.22
CA MET A 1 -7.54 7.86 24.35
C MET A 1 -7.89 6.96 23.16
N ASN A 2 -9.11 7.08 22.64
CA ASN A 2 -9.75 6.13 21.71
C ASN A 2 -8.85 5.62 20.57
N GLY A 3 -8.29 4.42 20.74
CA GLY A 3 -7.72 3.67 19.62
C GLY A 3 -8.82 3.46 18.59
N ALA A 4 -8.67 4.04 17.41
CA ALA A 4 -9.58 3.81 16.30
C ALA A 4 -9.70 2.28 16.14
N LYS A 5 -10.87 1.73 16.49
CA LYS A 5 -11.09 0.29 16.59
C LYS A 5 -10.68 -0.33 15.26
N ARG A 6 -9.61 -1.13 15.29
CA ARG A 6 -8.93 -1.63 14.10
C ARG A 6 -9.88 -2.56 13.34
N ASP A 7 -10.09 -2.26 12.06
CA ASP A 7 -10.88 -3.11 11.17
C ASP A 7 -10.01 -4.29 10.74
N TYR A 8 -10.25 -5.47 11.31
CA TYR A 8 -9.49 -6.69 11.04
C TYR A 8 -9.65 -7.16 9.59
N TYR A 9 -10.80 -6.88 8.97
CA TYR A 9 -11.01 -7.17 7.55
C TYR A 9 -10.12 -6.27 6.68
N LYS A 10 -9.97 -5.00 7.07
CA LYS A 10 -9.06 -4.06 6.38
C LYS A 10 -7.59 -4.44 6.57
N ILE A 11 -7.18 -4.84 7.77
CA ILE A 11 -5.79 -5.28 8.04
C ILE A 11 -5.43 -6.50 7.19
N MET A 12 -6.32 -7.48 7.10
CA MET A 12 -6.10 -8.68 6.31
C MET A 12 -6.33 -8.48 4.80
N GLY A 13 -6.97 -7.39 4.39
CA GLY A 13 -7.31 -7.12 2.99
C GLY A 13 -8.39 -8.07 2.43
N VAL A 14 -9.30 -8.54 3.27
CA VAL A 14 -10.41 -9.45 2.89
C VAL A 14 -11.75 -8.78 3.09
N ALA A 15 -12.72 -9.17 2.27
CA ALA A 15 -14.09 -8.70 2.43
C ALA A 15 -14.75 -9.33 3.67
N PRO A 16 -15.66 -8.64 4.36
CA PRO A 16 -16.42 -9.18 5.49
C PRO A 16 -17.25 -10.43 5.18
N ILE A 17 -17.56 -10.65 3.91
CA ILE A 17 -18.28 -11.83 3.40
C ILE A 17 -17.36 -12.99 3.04
N GLY A 18 -16.04 -12.82 3.20
CA GLY A 18 -15.05 -13.79 2.74
C GLY A 18 -15.12 -15.13 3.48
N THR A 19 -14.78 -16.21 2.78
CA THR A 19 -14.77 -17.57 3.33
C THR A 19 -13.55 -17.80 4.22
N GLN A 20 -13.56 -18.87 5.04
CA GLN A 20 -12.41 -19.21 5.88
C GLN A 20 -11.16 -19.57 5.07
N GLU A 21 -11.33 -20.10 3.85
CA GLU A 21 -10.21 -20.37 2.94
C GLU A 21 -9.56 -19.08 2.44
N GLU A 22 -10.36 -18.07 2.12
CA GLU A 22 -9.88 -16.75 1.70
C GLU A 22 -9.14 -16.04 2.82
N ILE A 23 -9.66 -16.11 4.06
CA ILE A 23 -9.00 -15.59 5.27
C ILE A 23 -7.62 -16.23 5.46
N LYS A 24 -7.52 -17.56 5.37
CA LYS A 24 -6.23 -18.27 5.46
C LYS A 24 -5.28 -17.90 4.33
N LYS A 25 -5.78 -17.76 3.10
CA LYS A 25 -4.97 -17.38 1.94
C LYS A 25 -4.46 -15.94 2.08
N ALA A 26 -5.30 -15.02 2.51
CA ALA A 26 -4.94 -13.62 2.75
C ALA A 26 -3.87 -13.52 3.84
N TYR A 27 -4.04 -14.24 4.96
CA TYR A 27 -3.03 -14.29 6.03
C TYR A 27 -1.66 -14.75 5.52
N ARG A 28 -1.59 -15.83 4.73
CA ARG A 28 -0.32 -16.31 4.16
C ARG A 28 0.36 -15.27 3.27
N LEU A 29 -0.42 -14.58 2.44
CA LEU A 29 0.11 -13.54 1.54
C LEU A 29 0.58 -12.30 2.31
N ALA A 30 -0.21 -11.84 3.28
CA ALA A 30 0.13 -10.70 4.13
C ALA A 30 1.33 -11.00 5.04
N SER A 31 1.41 -12.21 5.60
CA SER A 31 2.52 -12.62 6.46
C SER A 31 3.83 -12.64 5.68
N LYS A 32 3.83 -13.14 4.44
CA LYS A 32 5.00 -13.04 3.57
C LYS A 32 5.38 -11.58 3.25
N LYS A 33 4.40 -10.70 3.09
CA LYS A 33 4.65 -9.27 2.83
C LYS A 33 5.29 -8.57 4.03
N TYR A 34 4.83 -8.87 5.24
CA TYR A 34 5.25 -8.21 6.47
C TYR A 34 6.26 -9.02 7.29
N HIS A 35 6.87 -10.07 6.74
CA HIS A 35 7.82 -10.89 7.49
C HIS A 35 9.11 -10.11 7.82
N PRO A 36 9.59 -10.08 9.09
CA PRO A 36 10.77 -9.33 9.46
C PRO A 36 12.03 -9.79 8.72
N ASP A 37 12.20 -11.09 8.49
CA ASP A 37 13.35 -11.61 7.73
C ASP A 37 13.38 -11.14 6.26
N LEU A 38 12.20 -10.85 5.68
CA LEU A 38 12.11 -10.33 4.31
C LEU A 38 12.22 -8.80 4.26
N ASN A 39 12.12 -8.14 5.42
CA ASN A 39 12.20 -6.70 5.58
C ASN A 39 13.16 -6.32 6.72
N PRO A 40 14.44 -6.75 6.70
CA PRO A 40 15.37 -6.54 7.81
C PRO A 40 15.58 -5.05 8.11
N ASP A 41 15.56 -4.22 7.07
CA ASP A 41 15.68 -2.77 7.14
C ASP A 41 14.45 -2.10 7.79
N LEU A 42 13.28 -2.74 7.69
CA LEU A 42 12.01 -2.21 8.20
C LEU A 42 11.51 -3.05 9.36
N LYS A 43 12.42 -3.68 10.12
CA LYS A 43 12.08 -4.65 11.17
C LYS A 43 10.96 -4.15 12.08
N ILE A 44 11.00 -2.88 12.48
CA ILE A 44 10.01 -2.31 13.41
C ILE A 44 8.62 -2.23 12.76
N TRP A 45 8.51 -1.70 11.54
CA TRP A 45 7.24 -1.65 10.81
C TRP A 45 6.73 -3.06 10.48
N SER A 46 7.65 -3.97 10.13
CA SER A 46 7.37 -5.37 9.84
C SER A 46 6.79 -6.09 11.06
N ASP A 47 7.43 -5.94 12.22
CA ASP A 47 7.02 -6.54 13.50
C ASP A 47 5.63 -6.03 13.92
N GLU A 48 5.38 -4.72 13.79
CA GLU A 48 4.08 -4.11 14.11
C GLU A 48 2.97 -4.64 13.20
N LYS A 49 3.19 -4.66 11.88
CA LYS A 49 2.21 -5.20 10.94
C LYS A 49 1.97 -6.69 11.11
N MET A 50 3.01 -7.46 11.46
CA MET A 50 2.85 -8.87 11.79
C MET A 50 2.01 -9.07 13.05
N ARG A 51 2.19 -8.22 14.07
CA ARG A 51 1.39 -8.27 15.29
C ARG A 51 -0.10 -8.03 14.98
N GLU A 52 -0.40 -6.98 14.22
CA GLU A 52 -1.77 -6.66 13.79
C GLU A 52 -2.38 -7.79 12.95
N LEU A 53 -1.59 -8.38 12.06
CA LEU A 53 -2.04 -9.46 11.19
C LEU A 53 -2.36 -10.74 11.98
N VAL A 54 -1.53 -11.09 12.98
CA VAL A 54 -1.76 -12.25 13.84
C VAL A 54 -3.02 -12.06 14.68
N GLU A 55 -3.20 -10.89 15.27
CA GLU A 55 -4.41 -10.53 16.03
C GLU A 55 -5.67 -10.63 15.14
N ALA A 56 -5.63 -10.04 13.95
CA ALA A 56 -6.74 -10.10 13.00
C ALA A 56 -7.06 -11.55 12.58
N TYR A 57 -6.04 -12.36 12.33
CA TYR A 57 -6.22 -13.76 11.95
C TYR A 57 -6.80 -14.60 13.08
N GLU A 58 -6.37 -14.39 14.33
CA GLU A 58 -6.90 -15.13 15.48
C GLU A 58 -8.40 -14.92 15.66
N ILE A 59 -8.88 -13.69 15.44
CA ILE A 59 -10.30 -13.35 15.55
C ILE A 59 -11.10 -13.83 14.34
N LEU A 60 -10.59 -13.62 13.11
CA LEU A 60 -11.36 -13.91 11.89
C LEU A 60 -11.36 -15.39 11.49
N ASN A 61 -10.31 -16.14 11.81
CA ASN A 61 -10.20 -17.57 11.47
C ASN A 61 -11.12 -18.45 12.33
N ASP A 62 -11.47 -18.01 13.54
CA ASP A 62 -12.41 -18.69 14.42
C ASP A 62 -13.84 -18.20 14.15
N VAL A 63 -14.76 -19.13 13.88
CA VAL A 63 -16.14 -18.80 13.48
C VAL A 63 -16.89 -18.08 14.59
N ASP A 64 -16.70 -18.49 15.85
CA ASP A 64 -17.39 -17.90 17.00
C ASP A 64 -16.80 -16.53 17.34
N LYS A 65 -15.47 -16.38 17.31
CA LYS A 65 -14.79 -15.09 17.52
C LYS A 65 -15.14 -14.09 16.40
N ARG A 66 -15.16 -14.52 15.15
CA ARG A 66 -15.55 -13.70 14.00
C ARG A 66 -16.99 -13.21 14.15
N ARG A 67 -17.91 -14.10 14.52
CA ARG A 67 -19.31 -13.72 14.78
C ARG A 67 -19.42 -12.70 15.89
N ALA A 68 -18.69 -12.90 17.00
CA ALA A 68 -18.65 -11.95 18.10
C ALA A 68 -18.09 -10.58 17.67
N TYR A 69 -17.05 -10.57 16.83
CA TYR A 69 -16.46 -9.37 16.23
C TYR A 69 -17.48 -8.63 15.34
N ASP A 70 -18.17 -9.35 14.45
CA ASP A 70 -19.17 -8.79 13.54
C ASP A 70 -20.36 -8.15 14.28
N HIS A 71 -20.69 -8.65 15.48
CA HIS A 71 -21.75 -8.10 16.32
C HIS A 71 -21.34 -6.86 17.14
N GLN A 72 -20.05 -6.50 17.19
CA GLN A 72 -19.62 -5.32 17.93
C GLN A 72 -20.04 -4.02 17.22
N PRO A 73 -20.36 -2.96 17.98
CA PRO A 73 -20.86 -1.69 17.43
C PRO A 73 -19.87 -0.94 16.53
N HIS A 74 -18.61 -1.37 16.47
CA HIS A 74 -17.59 -0.80 15.60
C HIS A 74 -17.66 -1.35 14.16
N PHE A 75 -18.29 -2.52 13.99
CA PHE A 75 -18.49 -3.19 12.71
C PHE A 75 -19.93 -3.01 12.18
N GLN A 76 -20.79 -2.26 12.89
CA GLN A 76 -22.09 -1.88 12.35
C GLN A 76 -21.88 -1.00 11.12
N LEU A 77 -21.88 -1.65 9.94
CA LEU A 77 -22.14 -1.01 8.67
C LEU A 77 -23.32 -0.06 8.93
N LYS A 78 -23.13 1.24 8.68
CA LYS A 78 -24.25 2.18 8.58
C LYS A 78 -25.08 1.72 7.38
N THR A 79 -25.85 0.67 7.55
CA THR A 79 -26.86 0.28 6.58
C THR A 79 -27.91 1.37 6.67
N LYS A 80 -27.79 2.40 5.83
CA LYS A 80 -28.99 3.08 5.35
C LYS A 80 -29.78 2.02 4.59
N ARG A 81 -30.52 1.17 5.32
CA ARG A 81 -31.61 0.40 4.75
C ARG A 81 -32.65 1.42 4.34
N LYS A 82 -32.57 1.89 3.09
CA LYS A 82 -33.77 2.39 2.41
C LYS A 82 -34.61 1.14 2.17
N ASN A 83 -35.53 0.85 3.08
CA ASN A 83 -36.58 -0.12 2.79
C ASN A 83 -37.33 0.41 1.55
N PRO A 84 -37.43 -0.33 0.44
CA PRO A 84 -38.30 0.06 -0.66
C PRO A 84 -39.76 -0.06 -0.20
N PRO A 85 -40.66 0.84 -0.61
CA PRO A 85 -42.08 0.75 -0.30
C PRO A 85 -42.70 -0.52 -0.93
N PRO A 86 -43.72 -1.12 -0.28
CA PRO A 86 -44.38 -2.29 -0.83
C PRO A 86 -45.27 -1.88 -2.01
N GLY A 87 -44.98 -2.43 -3.19
CA GLY A 87 -45.85 -2.32 -4.38
C GLY A 87 -45.20 -1.59 -5.56
N SER A 88 -44.53 -2.34 -6.43
CA SER A 88 -44.42 -1.99 -7.84
C SER A 88 -44.20 -3.24 -8.68
N ASP A 89 -45.30 -3.73 -9.27
CA ASP A 89 -45.28 -4.69 -10.36
C ASP A 89 -44.58 -4.05 -11.56
N THR A 90 -43.39 -4.57 -11.92
CA THR A 90 -42.77 -4.26 -13.20
C THR A 90 -42.33 -5.54 -13.89
N LYS A 91 -42.96 -5.78 -15.04
CA LYS A 91 -42.81 -6.93 -15.92
C LYS A 91 -41.35 -7.12 -16.35
N GLU A 92 -40.84 -8.34 -16.15
CA GLU A 92 -39.57 -8.83 -16.69
C GLU A 92 -39.59 -8.79 -18.22
N SER A 93 -38.71 -7.98 -18.80
CA SER A 93 -38.30 -8.11 -20.21
C SER A 93 -36.96 -8.82 -20.23
N SER A 94 -36.98 -10.07 -20.69
CA SER A 94 -35.82 -10.93 -20.90
C SER A 94 -34.89 -10.32 -21.95
N ARG A 95 -33.83 -9.64 -21.50
CA ARG A 95 -32.66 -9.34 -22.35
C ARG A 95 -31.52 -10.27 -21.96
N GLN A 96 -31.14 -11.13 -22.90
CA GLN A 96 -29.99 -12.01 -22.81
C GLN A 96 -28.71 -11.19 -22.55
N PHE A 97 -28.12 -11.40 -21.37
CA PHE A 97 -26.79 -10.92 -21.03
C PHE A 97 -25.75 -11.82 -21.72
N THR A 98 -25.09 -11.31 -22.75
CA THR A 98 -23.85 -11.92 -23.26
C THR A 98 -22.66 -11.36 -22.47
N LYS A 99 -21.67 -12.21 -22.17
CA LYS A 99 -20.53 -11.85 -21.32
C LYS A 99 -19.71 -10.73 -21.98
N PRO A 100 -19.38 -9.63 -21.28
CA PRO A 100 -18.49 -8.62 -21.83
C PRO A 100 -17.08 -9.19 -21.91
N THR A 101 -16.55 -9.34 -23.11
CA THR A 101 -15.13 -9.63 -23.33
C THR A 101 -14.34 -8.36 -23.10
N PHE A 102 -13.76 -8.22 -21.91
CA PHE A 102 -12.83 -7.15 -21.61
C PHE A 102 -11.50 -7.43 -22.32
N ARG A 103 -11.25 -6.73 -23.44
CA ARG A 103 -9.91 -6.72 -24.05
C ARG A 103 -9.01 -5.99 -23.06
N ARG A 104 -8.06 -6.70 -22.43
CA ARG A 104 -6.99 -6.08 -21.65
C ARG A 104 -6.19 -5.18 -22.58
N GLU A 105 -6.54 -3.91 -22.65
CA GLU A 105 -5.62 -2.91 -23.16
C GLU A 105 -4.43 -2.87 -22.21
N VAL A 106 -3.23 -3.00 -22.78
CA VAL A 106 -1.98 -2.72 -22.06
C VAL A 106 -2.09 -1.34 -21.41
N SER A 107 -1.64 -1.22 -20.16
CA SER A 107 -1.80 -0.02 -19.36
C SER A 107 -1.21 1.18 -20.11
N LEU A 108 -1.81 2.37 -19.93
CA LEU A 108 -1.22 3.62 -20.42
C LEU A 108 0.23 3.77 -19.90
N LEU A 109 0.48 3.24 -18.70
CA LEU A 109 1.83 3.10 -18.14
C LEU A 109 2.71 2.17 -18.99
N ASP A 110 2.23 0.99 -19.38
CA ASP A 110 2.99 0.06 -20.24
C ASP A 110 3.33 0.68 -21.61
N ARG A 111 2.45 1.53 -22.17
CA ARG A 111 2.71 2.24 -23.44
C ARG A 111 3.74 3.36 -23.28
N ILE A 112 3.74 4.07 -22.16
CA ILE A 112 4.74 5.12 -21.84
C ILE A 112 6.12 4.48 -21.57
N PHE A 113 6.15 3.30 -20.94
CA PHE A 113 7.39 2.59 -20.62
C PHE A 113 7.88 1.61 -21.71
N ALA A 114 7.08 1.34 -22.75
CA ALA A 114 7.47 0.48 -23.89
C ALA A 114 8.78 0.90 -24.60
N PRO A 115 9.10 2.20 -24.78
CA PRO A 115 10.38 2.62 -25.38
C PRO A 115 11.59 2.37 -24.48
N PHE A 116 11.40 2.36 -23.16
CA PHE A 116 12.47 2.16 -22.16
C PHE A 116 12.66 0.69 -21.74
N THR A 117 11.67 -0.17 -22.03
CA THR A 117 11.71 -1.60 -21.72
C THR A 117 12.18 -2.47 -22.88
N LYS A 118 12.42 -1.89 -24.06
CA LYS A 118 13.06 -2.59 -25.16
C LYS A 118 14.54 -2.78 -24.83
N LYS A 119 14.84 -3.95 -24.26
CA LYS A 119 16.17 -4.52 -24.06
C LYS A 119 16.96 -4.41 -25.37
N SER A 120 17.76 -3.35 -25.51
CA SER A 120 18.89 -3.35 -26.44
C SER A 120 19.85 -4.40 -25.88
N GLY A 121 20.10 -5.44 -26.67
CA GLY A 121 21.11 -6.42 -26.33
C GLY A 121 22.47 -5.75 -26.23
N SER A 122 23.12 -5.85 -25.07
CA SER A 122 24.56 -6.10 -24.92
C SER A 122 24.94 -6.02 -23.44
N GLY A 123 25.62 -7.06 -22.95
CA GLY A 123 26.48 -7.00 -21.77
C GLY A 123 25.80 -7.24 -20.43
N ASP A 124 25.76 -8.51 -20.02
CA ASP A 124 25.53 -8.92 -18.64
C ASP A 124 26.58 -8.31 -17.69
N SER A 125 26.09 -7.63 -16.65
CA SER A 125 26.78 -7.48 -15.36
C SER A 125 25.69 -7.22 -14.31
N PRO A 126 25.47 -8.12 -13.33
CA PRO A 126 24.54 -7.85 -12.25
C PRO A 126 25.15 -6.76 -11.35
N GLY A 127 24.49 -5.61 -11.24
CA GLY A 127 24.80 -4.61 -10.21
C GLY A 127 25.51 -3.33 -10.67
N ARG A 128 25.48 -2.96 -11.96
CA ARG A 128 25.91 -1.61 -12.36
C ARG A 128 24.78 -0.62 -12.07
N VAL A 129 24.81 -0.03 -10.88
CA VAL A 129 24.07 1.21 -10.59
C VAL A 129 24.57 2.25 -11.60
N ASP A 130 23.72 2.74 -12.50
CA ASP A 130 24.03 3.91 -13.30
C ASP A 130 23.62 5.15 -12.48
N PRO A 131 24.56 5.84 -11.78
CA PRO A 131 24.19 6.95 -10.89
C PRO A 131 23.50 8.07 -11.66
N LYS A 132 23.87 8.22 -12.93
CA LYS A 132 23.26 9.18 -13.85
C LYS A 132 21.77 8.93 -14.09
N ALA A 133 21.30 7.67 -14.00
CA ALA A 133 19.87 7.36 -14.09
C ALA A 133 19.12 7.76 -12.81
N ALA A 134 19.71 7.49 -11.63
CA ALA A 134 19.15 7.91 -10.35
C ALA A 134 19.02 9.45 -10.27
N ASP A 135 20.08 10.18 -10.64
CA ASP A 135 20.11 11.65 -10.63
C ASP A 135 19.05 12.27 -11.53
N THR A 136 18.79 11.68 -12.71
CA THR A 136 17.77 12.19 -13.63
C THR A 136 16.36 12.06 -13.05
N HIS A 137 16.05 10.91 -12.47
CA HIS A 137 14.76 10.67 -11.81
C HIS A 137 14.61 11.55 -10.56
N PHE A 138 15.68 11.75 -9.78
CA PHE A 138 15.66 12.65 -8.64
C PHE A 138 15.36 14.10 -9.04
N THR A 139 16.04 14.61 -10.07
CA THR A 139 15.84 15.98 -10.57
C THR A 139 14.43 16.20 -11.12
N LEU A 140 13.89 15.20 -11.84
CA LEU A 140 12.52 15.26 -12.34
C LEU A 140 11.51 15.21 -11.19
N GLY A 141 11.72 14.33 -10.20
CA GLY A 141 10.91 14.26 -8.99
C GLY A 141 10.85 15.60 -8.24
N LEU A 142 11.99 16.27 -8.08
CA LEU A 142 12.07 17.60 -7.47
C LEU A 142 11.24 18.63 -8.27
N SER A 143 11.39 18.64 -9.60
CA SER A 143 10.67 19.57 -10.47
C SER A 143 9.15 19.41 -10.38
N LEU A 144 8.67 18.17 -10.24
CA LEU A 144 7.25 17.86 -10.08
C LEU A 144 6.73 18.13 -8.67
N SER A 145 7.59 18.01 -7.65
CA SER A 145 7.20 18.15 -6.24
C SER A 145 6.76 19.55 -5.82
N GLY A 146 7.08 20.57 -6.63
CA GLY A 146 6.72 21.97 -6.38
C GLY A 146 5.22 22.29 -6.57
N ASN A 147 4.44 21.37 -7.16
CA ASN A 147 3.00 21.55 -7.34
C ASN A 147 2.24 20.31 -6.86
N ASP A 148 1.25 20.56 -6.00
CA ASP A 148 0.43 19.54 -5.34
C ASP A 148 -0.30 18.63 -6.33
N SER A 149 -0.59 19.13 -7.53
CA SER A 149 -1.24 18.37 -8.60
C SER A 149 -0.36 17.26 -9.18
N PHE A 150 0.96 17.35 -9.03
CA PHE A 150 1.92 16.42 -9.61
C PHE A 150 2.63 15.53 -8.58
N LEU A 151 2.17 15.53 -7.32
CA LEU A 151 2.80 14.74 -6.26
C LEU A 151 2.82 13.23 -6.55
N ASP A 152 1.81 12.69 -7.23
CA ASP A 152 1.81 11.28 -7.65
C ASP A 152 2.93 10.97 -8.65
N GLN A 153 3.18 11.89 -9.58
CA GLN A 153 4.26 11.75 -10.55
C GLN A 153 5.61 11.89 -9.84
N ALA A 154 5.75 12.89 -8.95
CA ALA A 154 6.95 13.07 -8.13
C ALA A 154 7.29 11.81 -7.30
N ILE A 155 6.28 11.19 -6.66
CA ILE A 155 6.46 9.92 -5.94
C ILE A 155 7.01 8.83 -6.87
N ASN A 156 6.48 8.71 -8.09
CA ASN A 156 6.93 7.69 -9.02
C ASN A 156 8.38 7.91 -9.45
N GLU A 157 8.76 9.15 -9.73
CA GLU A 157 10.14 9.49 -10.09
C GLU A 157 11.11 9.23 -8.94
N PHE A 158 10.79 9.63 -7.72
CA PHE A 158 11.65 9.31 -6.57
C PHE A 158 11.71 7.79 -6.29
N LYS A 159 10.62 7.03 -6.51
CA LYS A 159 10.66 5.57 -6.43
C LYS A 159 11.59 4.96 -7.47
N LEU A 160 11.63 5.50 -8.69
CA LEU A 160 12.58 5.09 -9.72
C LEU A 160 14.01 5.44 -9.31
N CYS A 161 14.24 6.63 -8.76
CA CYS A 161 15.55 6.99 -8.20
C CYS A 161 16.02 5.97 -7.15
N VAL A 162 15.21 5.67 -6.15
CA VAL A 162 15.53 4.67 -5.10
C VAL A 162 15.65 3.25 -5.66
N LYS A 163 15.03 2.95 -6.80
CA LYS A 163 15.21 1.66 -7.49
C LYS A 163 16.61 1.52 -8.10
N PHE A 164 17.18 2.62 -8.60
CA PHE A 164 18.54 2.63 -9.14
C PHE A 164 19.59 2.80 -8.04
N ASP A 165 19.34 3.66 -7.06
CA ASP A 165 20.17 3.83 -5.86
C ASP A 165 19.31 3.69 -4.58
N PRO A 166 19.24 2.47 -4.01
CA PRO A 166 18.47 2.21 -2.79
C PRO A 166 18.94 2.99 -1.56
N SER A 167 20.17 3.51 -1.58
CA SER A 167 20.76 4.28 -0.49
C SER A 167 20.63 5.79 -0.65
N HIS A 168 19.96 6.28 -1.70
CA HIS A 168 19.81 7.71 -1.97
C HIS A 168 18.93 8.40 -0.91
N VAL A 169 19.58 9.04 0.06
CA VAL A 169 18.96 9.60 1.27
C VAL A 169 17.94 10.69 0.93
N GLU A 170 18.27 11.59 0.02
CA GLU A 170 17.43 12.73 -0.38
C GLU A 170 16.16 12.27 -1.11
N ALA A 171 16.25 11.25 -1.95
CA ALA A 171 15.09 10.68 -2.63
C ALA A 171 14.14 10.00 -1.62
N LEU A 172 14.70 9.23 -0.68
CA LEU A 172 13.94 8.65 0.44
C LEU A 172 13.28 9.74 1.30
N TYR A 173 13.98 10.85 1.54
CA TYR A 173 13.46 11.99 2.26
C TYR A 173 12.25 12.62 1.59
N ASN A 174 12.39 12.94 0.31
CA ASN A 174 11.32 13.56 -0.45
C ASN A 174 10.12 12.62 -0.60
N LEU A 175 10.34 11.31 -0.74
CA LEU A 175 9.27 10.31 -0.64
C LEU A 175 8.55 10.36 0.71
N GLY A 176 9.30 10.35 1.82
CA GLY A 176 8.76 10.43 3.17
C GLY A 176 7.86 11.65 3.37
N ILE A 177 8.34 12.82 2.97
CA ILE A 177 7.62 14.10 3.09
C ILE A 177 6.37 14.12 2.19
N ILE A 178 6.48 13.72 0.92
CA ILE A 178 5.34 13.76 0.01
C ILE A 178 4.27 12.74 0.45
N CYS A 179 4.67 11.54 0.87
CA CYS A 179 3.75 10.56 1.44
C CYS A 179 3.04 11.11 2.68
N TYR A 180 3.77 11.78 3.58
CA TYR A 180 3.16 12.45 4.75
C TYR A 180 2.09 13.46 4.34
N ARG A 181 2.43 14.36 3.39
CA ARG A 181 1.51 15.39 2.87
C ARG A 181 0.25 14.81 2.24
N LYS A 182 0.36 13.62 1.62
CA LYS A 182 -0.77 12.89 1.03
C LYS A 182 -1.59 12.08 2.03
N GLY A 183 -1.22 12.04 3.31
CA GLY A 183 -1.83 11.17 4.32
C GLY A 183 -1.45 9.69 4.18
N MET A 184 -0.44 9.39 3.37
CA MET A 184 0.15 8.06 3.21
C MET A 184 1.18 7.81 4.31
N PHE A 185 0.70 7.79 5.55
CA PHE A 185 1.55 7.80 6.74
C PHE A 185 2.38 6.52 6.89
N GLU A 186 1.86 5.36 6.47
CA GLU A 186 2.62 4.11 6.48
C GLU A 186 3.82 4.17 5.52
N GLU A 187 3.60 4.62 4.28
CA GLU A 187 4.68 4.80 3.31
C GLU A 187 5.67 5.88 3.76
N SER A 188 5.18 6.93 4.41
CA SER A 188 6.02 7.96 5.00
C SER A 188 6.96 7.38 6.07
N LEU A 189 6.41 6.60 7.00
CA LEU A 189 7.15 5.94 8.07
C LEU A 189 8.23 5.01 7.53
N ILE A 190 7.87 4.19 6.52
CA ILE A 190 8.82 3.29 5.86
C ILE A 190 10.00 4.07 5.27
N ASN A 191 9.74 5.17 4.55
CA ASN A 191 10.81 5.92 3.90
C ASN A 191 11.73 6.61 4.93
N PHE A 192 11.18 7.18 6.01
CA PHE A 192 12.01 7.74 7.07
C PHE A 192 12.80 6.67 7.84
N GLN A 193 12.27 5.46 8.01
CA GLN A 193 13.04 4.34 8.57
C GLN A 193 14.21 3.95 7.66
N LYS A 194 14.02 3.92 6.34
CA LYS A 194 15.10 3.69 5.38
C LYS A 194 16.18 4.77 5.45
N VAL A 195 15.78 6.04 5.61
CA VAL A 195 16.74 7.12 5.87
C VAL A 195 17.58 6.79 7.11
N LEU A 196 16.95 6.46 8.24
CA LEU A 196 17.68 6.13 9.48
C LEU A 196 18.58 4.89 9.38
N ASN A 197 18.33 3.99 8.44
CA ASN A 197 19.24 2.86 8.19
C ASN A 197 20.55 3.30 7.52
N VAL A 198 20.48 4.32 6.67
CA VAL A 198 21.65 4.91 6.00
C VAL A 198 22.30 5.96 6.90
N THR A 199 21.52 6.91 7.42
CA THR A 199 21.93 8.01 8.29
C THR A 199 21.31 7.87 9.68
N LYS A 200 21.95 7.03 10.51
CA LYS A 200 21.45 6.66 11.85
C LYS A 200 21.13 7.84 12.77
N GLU A 201 21.86 8.95 12.62
CA GLU A 201 21.73 10.14 13.49
C GLU A 201 20.89 11.26 12.90
N ASP A 202 20.09 10.97 11.88
CA ASP A 202 19.22 11.99 11.35
C ASP A 202 18.07 12.35 12.30
N GLN A 203 18.18 13.53 12.91
CA GLN A 203 17.22 14.03 13.90
C GLN A 203 15.84 14.25 13.30
N TYR A 204 15.75 14.69 12.04
CA TYR A 204 14.47 14.98 11.42
C TYR A 204 13.73 13.69 11.08
N ALA A 205 14.40 12.71 10.45
CA ALA A 205 13.80 11.40 10.22
C ALA A 205 13.39 10.73 11.54
N ARG A 206 14.23 10.81 12.59
CA ARG A 206 13.90 10.24 13.91
C ARG A 206 12.66 10.89 14.52
N ARG A 207 12.53 12.22 14.43
CA ARG A 207 11.33 12.96 14.85
C ARG A 207 10.09 12.55 14.05
N MET A 208 10.20 12.46 12.72
CA MET A 208 9.08 12.08 11.87
C MET A 208 8.62 10.64 12.14
N VAL A 209 9.55 9.70 12.35
CA VAL A 209 9.23 8.33 12.77
C VAL A 209 8.52 8.30 14.11
N GLY A 210 8.94 9.13 15.08
CA GLY A 210 8.25 9.26 16.37
C GLY A 210 6.81 9.74 16.22
N LEU A 211 6.61 10.84 15.50
CA LEU A 211 5.28 11.41 15.24
C LEU A 211 4.36 10.41 14.52
N LEU A 212 4.86 9.76 13.48
CA LEU A 212 4.11 8.79 12.68
C LEU A 212 3.72 7.52 13.45
N ARG A 213 4.35 7.25 14.60
CA ARG A 213 4.00 6.12 15.49
C ARG A 213 2.98 6.50 16.55
N GLU A 214 2.94 7.76 16.96
CA GLU A 214 2.02 8.23 18.00
C GLU A 214 0.57 8.32 17.50
N ASP A 215 0.39 8.46 16.18
CA ASP A 215 -0.93 8.62 15.54
C ASP A 215 -1.64 7.27 15.17
N TYR A 216 -1.14 6.11 15.64
CA TYR A 216 -1.70 4.77 15.34
C TYR A 216 -1.92 3.85 16.56
#